data_AF-A0A7J9N3C1-F1
#
_entry.id   AF-A0A7J9N3C1-F1
#
_cell.length_a   1.000
_cell.length_b   1.000
_cell.length_c   1.000
_cell.angle_alpha   90.00
_cell.angle_beta   90.00
_cell.angle_gamma   90.00
#
_symmetry.space_group_name_H-M   'P 1'
#
loop_
_entity.id
_entity.type
_entity.pdbx_description
1 polymer ?
#
loop_
_entity_poly.entity_id
_entity_poly.type
_entity_poly.pdbx_seq_one_letter_code
_entity_poly.pdbx_strand_id
1 'polypeptide(L)'
;DEEFARQTLSGINPYALQLVTEWPLKSKLDPAIYGPPESAITKEMVEQQIRGFCSLEEALEQKKLFVLDYHDLFLPYVKKVRQLPGTTLYGSRTLFFLNPDETLRPLAIELTRPPMDGKPQWKEAYTPSWHSSGVWLWRLAKAHVLAHDSGYHQLISHWLRTHCCTEPYIIATNRQLSEMHPIYRLLHPHFRYTMEINALARAYLINADGIIETSFSPGKYSMEICSVAYDLLWRFDHEALPADLISRYLESAFPDIFEIFTAINLLTNFFITRGMAVEDPDAPHGLRLTIKDYPFASDGLVLWDILKEWVSDYVNHYYPEASLVESDEELQAWWTEIRTVGHGDKKDEPWWPVLKTPQDLIQILTTITWVTSGHHASVNFGQYTYAGYFPSRPTIARKNMPTEEATERDWEFFMNKPEVLLLLCFPSQIQATTVMAILDVLSNHSPDEEYLGEKSENRNGAGIVPYEFLKPFSEPGVTGKGVPYSISI
;
A
#
# COMPACT_ATOMS: atom_id res chain seq x y z
N ASP A 1 16.40 -8.98 -8.28
CA ASP A 1 15.28 -9.78 -7.75
C ASP A 1 15.20 -9.62 -6.25
N GLU A 2 16.30 -9.81 -5.54
CA GLU A 2 16.44 -9.46 -4.11
C GLU A 2 15.93 -8.05 -3.80
N GLU A 3 16.47 -7.00 -4.43
CA GLU A 3 16.02 -5.62 -4.16
C GLU A 3 14.56 -5.37 -4.55
N PHE A 4 14.08 -6.00 -5.63
CA PHE A 4 12.68 -5.90 -6.06
C PHE A 4 11.73 -6.46 -5.00
N ALA A 5 12.09 -7.59 -4.37
CA ALA A 5 11.31 -8.19 -3.29
C ALA A 5 11.52 -7.47 -1.95
N ARG A 6 12.75 -7.05 -1.62
CA ARG A 6 13.04 -6.34 -0.37
C ARG A 6 12.23 -5.04 -0.25
N GLN A 7 12.04 -4.32 -1.36
CA GLN A 7 11.26 -3.08 -1.39
C GLN A 7 9.77 -3.30 -1.06
N THR A 8 9.22 -4.51 -1.17
CA THR A 8 7.83 -4.77 -0.74
C THR A 8 7.68 -4.79 0.79
N LEU A 9 8.79 -4.87 1.53
CA LEU A 9 8.83 -4.87 3.00
C LEU A 9 9.44 -3.59 3.59
N SER A 10 10.24 -2.87 2.80
CA SER A 10 11.08 -1.77 3.29
C SER A 10 11.35 -0.68 2.25
N GLY A 11 10.59 -0.67 1.15
CA GLY A 11 10.57 0.39 0.16
C GLY A 11 9.51 1.45 0.50
N ILE A 12 9.06 2.18 -0.53
CA ILE A 12 8.07 3.27 -0.38
C ILE A 12 6.62 2.78 -0.29
N ASN A 13 6.36 1.50 -0.58
CA ASN A 13 5.02 0.92 -0.53
C ASN A 13 5.02 -0.42 0.23
N PRO A 14 5.35 -0.42 1.53
CA PRO A 14 5.36 -1.65 2.32
C PRO A 14 3.95 -2.15 2.66
N TYR A 15 2.87 -1.48 2.24
CA TYR A 15 1.50 -1.86 2.60
C TYR A 15 0.86 -2.89 1.66
N ALA A 16 1.43 -3.15 0.48
CA ALA A 16 0.73 -3.91 -0.54
C ALA A 16 0.90 -5.44 -0.48
N LEU A 17 1.96 -5.94 0.18
CA LEU A 17 2.22 -7.38 0.23
C LEU A 17 1.19 -8.10 1.09
N GLN A 18 0.66 -9.21 0.57
CA GLN A 18 -0.34 -10.06 1.23
C GLN A 18 0.13 -11.51 1.34
N LEU A 19 -0.30 -12.20 2.39
CA LEU A 19 -0.11 -13.65 2.51
C LEU A 19 -1.03 -14.41 1.53
N VAL A 20 -0.49 -15.39 0.80
CA VAL A 20 -1.28 -16.30 -0.03
C VAL A 20 -1.94 -17.35 0.86
N THR A 21 -3.27 -17.32 0.95
CA THR A 21 -4.07 -18.27 1.74
C THR A 21 -4.87 -19.24 0.88
N GLU A 22 -4.95 -19.02 -0.44
CA GLU A 22 -5.68 -19.88 -1.37
C GLU A 22 -4.86 -20.18 -2.63
N TRP A 23 -5.09 -21.39 -3.17
CA TRP A 23 -4.48 -21.84 -4.42
C TRP A 23 -5.45 -22.68 -5.25
N PRO A 24 -5.49 -22.53 -6.59
CA PRO A 24 -4.77 -21.54 -7.40
C PRO A 24 -5.27 -20.12 -7.16
N LEU A 25 -4.44 -19.12 -7.46
CA LEU A 25 -4.85 -17.72 -7.41
C LEU A 25 -5.99 -17.45 -8.41
N LYS A 26 -7.00 -16.70 -7.99
CA LYS A 26 -8.18 -16.39 -8.82
C LYS A 26 -8.59 -14.92 -8.70
N SER A 27 -9.05 -14.37 -9.82
CA SER A 27 -9.75 -13.08 -9.89
C SER A 27 -11.17 -13.20 -9.34
N LYS A 28 -11.61 -12.18 -8.59
CA LYS A 28 -12.99 -12.01 -8.11
C LYS A 28 -13.86 -11.26 -9.12
N LEU A 29 -13.26 -10.65 -10.13
CA LEU A 29 -14.00 -9.95 -11.20
C LEU A 29 -14.86 -10.91 -12.04
N ASP A 30 -15.98 -10.41 -12.56
CA ASP A 30 -16.92 -11.17 -13.39
C ASP A 30 -16.23 -11.80 -14.62
N PRO A 31 -16.14 -13.14 -14.69
CA PRO A 31 -15.50 -13.83 -15.81
C PRO A 31 -16.16 -13.58 -17.17
N ALA A 32 -17.45 -13.23 -17.19
CA ALA A 32 -18.16 -12.92 -18.42
C ALA A 32 -17.66 -11.61 -19.07
N ILE A 33 -17.13 -10.68 -18.25
CA ILE A 33 -16.58 -9.40 -18.71
C ILE A 33 -15.07 -9.51 -18.91
N TYR A 34 -14.38 -10.14 -17.96
CA TYR A 34 -12.92 -10.06 -17.87
C TYR A 34 -12.18 -11.31 -18.32
N GLY A 35 -12.88 -12.40 -18.65
CA GLY A 35 -12.31 -13.67 -19.05
C GLY A 35 -12.08 -14.65 -17.88
N PRO A 36 -11.50 -15.83 -18.13
CA PRO A 36 -11.32 -16.86 -17.11
C PRO A 36 -10.59 -16.34 -15.86
N PRO A 37 -11.09 -16.64 -14.64
CA PRO A 37 -10.60 -16.03 -13.41
C PRO A 37 -9.29 -16.65 -12.91
N GLU A 38 -8.91 -17.84 -13.35
CA GLU A 38 -7.71 -18.55 -12.86
C GLU A 38 -6.42 -17.83 -13.27
N SER A 39 -5.46 -17.70 -12.36
CA SER A 39 -4.15 -17.14 -12.67
C SER A 39 -3.37 -18.00 -13.68
N ALA A 40 -2.54 -17.36 -14.49
CA ALA A 40 -1.55 -18.01 -15.34
C ALA A 40 -0.38 -18.63 -14.55
N ILE A 41 -0.20 -18.29 -13.26
CA ILE A 41 0.85 -18.85 -12.42
C ILE A 41 0.41 -20.25 -11.97
N THR A 42 1.05 -21.28 -12.53
CA THR A 42 0.68 -22.67 -12.26
C THR A 42 1.48 -23.27 -11.10
N LYS A 43 0.97 -24.38 -10.54
CA LYS A 43 1.65 -25.15 -9.50
C LYS A 43 3.05 -25.57 -9.97
N GLU A 44 3.16 -26.07 -11.19
CA GLU A 44 4.40 -26.58 -11.77
C GLU A 44 5.46 -25.48 -11.89
N MET A 45 5.06 -24.26 -12.26
CA MET A 45 5.97 -23.10 -12.28
C MET A 45 6.51 -22.80 -10.89
N VAL A 46 5.64 -22.78 -9.88
CA VAL A 46 6.04 -22.52 -8.48
C VAL A 46 6.99 -23.60 -7.99
N GLU A 47 6.61 -24.87 -8.10
CA GLU A 47 7.41 -26.01 -7.66
C GLU A 47 8.78 -26.07 -8.35
N GLN A 48 8.86 -25.67 -9.63
CA GLN A 48 10.13 -25.55 -10.32
C GLN A 48 11.04 -24.46 -9.70
N GLN A 49 10.47 -23.31 -9.31
CA GLN A 49 11.24 -22.20 -8.73
C GLN A 49 11.65 -22.45 -7.26
N ILE A 50 10.82 -23.15 -6.48
CA ILE A 50 11.12 -23.49 -5.07
C ILE A 50 11.73 -24.89 -4.90
N ARG A 51 12.09 -25.55 -6.00
CA ARG A 51 12.66 -26.90 -5.99
C ARG A 51 13.84 -26.99 -5.02
N GLY A 52 13.77 -27.98 -4.13
CA GLY A 52 14.81 -28.24 -3.11
C GLY A 52 14.56 -27.53 -1.78
N PHE A 53 13.54 -26.67 -1.68
CA PHE A 53 13.12 -26.07 -0.40
C PHE A 53 11.91 -26.81 0.19
N CYS A 54 10.79 -26.88 -0.54
CA CYS A 54 9.58 -27.59 -0.15
C CYS A 54 8.63 -27.74 -1.37
N SER A 55 7.55 -28.49 -1.20
CA SER A 55 6.41 -28.53 -2.13
C SER A 55 5.57 -27.24 -2.03
N LEU A 56 4.66 -27.02 -3.00
CA LEU A 56 3.69 -25.94 -2.93
C LEU A 56 2.82 -26.05 -1.68
N GLU A 57 2.33 -27.24 -1.37
CA GLU A 57 1.46 -27.49 -0.22
C GLU A 57 2.15 -27.15 1.10
N GLU A 58 3.39 -27.60 1.27
CA GLU A 58 4.21 -27.26 2.44
C GLU A 58 4.51 -25.75 2.52
N ALA A 59 4.71 -25.08 1.37
CA ALA A 59 4.93 -23.63 1.35
C ALA A 59 3.68 -22.85 1.80
N LEU A 60 2.48 -23.29 1.39
CA LEU A 60 1.21 -22.70 1.83
C LEU A 60 0.97 -22.95 3.32
N GLU A 61 1.14 -24.20 3.78
CA GLU A 61 0.97 -24.58 5.19
C GLU A 61 1.93 -23.79 6.11
N GLN A 62 3.18 -23.61 5.67
CA GLN A 62 4.20 -22.87 6.42
C GLN A 62 4.12 -21.35 6.21
N LYS A 63 3.08 -20.84 5.51
CA LYS A 63 2.88 -19.41 5.23
C LYS A 63 4.08 -18.73 4.55
N LYS A 64 4.68 -19.42 3.57
CA LYS A 64 5.88 -18.97 2.84
C LYS A 64 5.59 -18.33 1.50
N LEU A 65 4.34 -18.23 1.06
CA LEU A 65 3.97 -17.62 -0.21
C LEU A 65 3.24 -16.29 0.00
N PHE A 66 3.69 -15.27 -0.71
CA PHE A 66 3.17 -13.91 -0.63
C PHE A 66 2.89 -13.36 -2.02
N VAL A 67 1.95 -12.43 -2.12
CA VAL A 67 1.53 -11.85 -3.40
C VAL A 67 1.43 -10.33 -3.32
N LEU A 68 1.87 -9.65 -4.37
CA LEU A 68 1.37 -8.33 -4.74
C LEU A 68 0.27 -8.54 -5.77
N ASP A 69 -0.99 -8.30 -5.39
CA ASP A 69 -2.14 -8.47 -6.27
C ASP A 69 -2.74 -7.11 -6.65
N TYR A 70 -2.38 -6.63 -7.84
CA TYR A 70 -2.97 -5.43 -8.45
C TYR A 70 -3.93 -5.77 -9.58
N HIS A 71 -4.24 -7.06 -9.76
CA HIS A 71 -5.00 -7.53 -10.90
C HIS A 71 -6.42 -6.97 -10.88
N ASP A 72 -7.16 -7.19 -9.80
CA ASP A 72 -8.59 -6.89 -9.78
C ASP A 72 -8.87 -5.38 -9.73
N LEU A 73 -7.95 -4.60 -9.15
CA LEU A 73 -8.07 -3.13 -9.14
C LEU A 73 -7.77 -2.52 -10.53
N PHE A 74 -6.71 -2.96 -11.22
CA PHE A 74 -6.29 -2.35 -12.49
C PHE A 74 -6.91 -2.96 -13.73
N LEU A 75 -7.30 -4.25 -13.74
CA LEU A 75 -7.85 -4.91 -14.92
C LEU A 75 -9.08 -4.18 -15.52
N PRO A 76 -10.02 -3.64 -14.73
CA PRO A 76 -11.16 -2.85 -15.24
C PRO A 76 -10.75 -1.61 -16.04
N TYR A 77 -9.55 -1.06 -15.76
CA TYR A 77 -9.04 0.15 -16.39
C TYR A 77 -8.15 -0.11 -17.59
N VAL A 78 -7.67 -1.35 -17.80
CA VAL A 78 -6.72 -1.67 -18.88
C VAL A 78 -7.21 -1.20 -20.24
N LYS A 79 -8.48 -1.50 -20.60
CA LYS A 79 -9.05 -1.10 -21.89
C LYS A 79 -9.11 0.41 -22.05
N LYS A 80 -9.52 1.14 -21.00
CA LYS A 80 -9.65 2.60 -21.01
C LYS A 80 -8.28 3.28 -21.10
N VAL A 81 -7.30 2.79 -20.34
CA VAL A 81 -5.94 3.36 -20.27
C VAL A 81 -5.18 3.14 -21.58
N ARG A 82 -5.31 1.97 -22.20
CA ARG A 82 -4.63 1.67 -23.49
C ARG A 82 -5.15 2.46 -24.68
N GLN A 83 -6.26 3.19 -24.53
CA GLN A 83 -6.70 4.17 -25.53
C GLN A 83 -5.95 5.51 -25.42
N LEU A 84 -5.26 5.75 -24.30
CA LEU A 84 -4.44 6.94 -24.11
C LEU A 84 -3.08 6.76 -24.81
N PRO A 85 -2.54 7.81 -25.43
CA PRO A 85 -1.23 7.73 -26.07
C PRO A 85 -0.11 7.62 -25.03
N GLY A 86 0.94 6.86 -25.36
CA GLY A 86 2.18 6.87 -24.59
C GLY A 86 2.10 6.23 -23.20
N THR A 87 1.10 5.39 -22.94
CA THR A 87 0.96 4.60 -21.71
C THR A 87 0.41 3.21 -22.03
N THR A 88 0.56 2.28 -21.10
CA THR A 88 -0.16 1.01 -21.08
C THR A 88 -0.40 0.55 -19.64
N LEU A 89 -1.29 -0.42 -19.49
CA LEU A 89 -1.65 -1.03 -18.22
C LEU A 89 -1.94 -2.52 -18.41
N TYR A 90 -1.76 -3.30 -17.36
CA TYR A 90 -2.20 -4.69 -17.22
C TYR A 90 -2.83 -4.84 -15.84
N GLY A 91 -3.68 -5.85 -15.66
CA GLY A 91 -3.85 -6.43 -14.33
C GLY A 91 -2.61 -7.26 -14.01
N SER A 92 -2.05 -7.18 -12.80
CA SER A 92 -0.80 -7.87 -12.47
C SER A 92 -0.84 -8.60 -11.14
N ARG A 93 -0.21 -9.78 -11.08
CA ARG A 93 0.11 -10.48 -9.84
C ARG A 93 1.58 -10.79 -9.78
N THR A 94 2.20 -10.59 -8.63
CA THR A 94 3.59 -11.02 -8.40
C THR A 94 3.66 -11.95 -7.21
N LEU A 95 4.12 -13.18 -7.42
CA LEU A 95 4.25 -14.19 -6.39
C LEU A 95 5.66 -14.20 -5.83
N PHE A 96 5.79 -14.29 -4.50
CA PHE A 96 7.04 -14.34 -3.76
C PHE A 96 7.09 -15.56 -2.85
N PHE A 97 8.31 -16.02 -2.56
CA PHE A 97 8.61 -17.06 -1.58
C PHE A 97 9.50 -16.50 -0.47
N LEU A 98 9.17 -16.84 0.78
CA LEU A 98 10.02 -16.56 1.93
C LEU A 98 11.06 -17.67 2.10
N ASN A 99 12.32 -17.30 1.88
CA ASN A 99 13.45 -18.20 2.04
C ASN A 99 13.70 -18.53 3.52
N PRO A 100 14.42 -19.64 3.82
CA PRO A 100 14.82 -19.97 5.18
C PRO A 100 15.68 -18.92 5.89
N ASP A 101 16.32 -18.02 5.13
CA ASP A 101 17.09 -16.89 5.66
C ASP A 101 16.23 -15.62 5.87
N GLU A 102 14.90 -15.76 5.83
CA GLU A 102 13.90 -14.70 6.00
C GLU A 102 13.87 -13.64 4.88
N THR A 103 14.58 -13.85 3.77
CA THR A 103 14.50 -12.98 2.59
C THR A 103 13.36 -13.37 1.65
N LEU A 104 12.69 -12.38 1.04
CA LEU A 104 11.71 -12.63 -0.02
C LEU A 104 12.40 -12.79 -1.37
N ARG A 105 11.93 -13.76 -2.15
CA ARG A 105 12.36 -14.02 -3.52
C ARG A 105 11.17 -14.03 -4.47
N PRO A 106 11.18 -13.24 -5.56
CA PRO A 106 10.10 -13.28 -6.54
C PRO A 106 10.16 -14.59 -7.33
N LEU A 107 9.03 -15.26 -7.49
CA LEU A 107 8.89 -16.52 -8.23
C LEU A 107 8.32 -16.33 -9.62
N ALA A 108 7.29 -15.50 -9.74
CA ALA A 108 6.57 -15.30 -10.99
C ALA A 108 5.86 -13.93 -11.01
N ILE A 109 5.69 -13.39 -12.21
CA ILE A 109 4.87 -12.21 -12.51
C ILE A 109 3.86 -12.59 -13.57
N GLU A 110 2.58 -12.45 -13.26
CA GLU A 110 1.50 -12.53 -14.23
C GLU A 110 1.12 -11.12 -14.71
N LEU A 111 0.95 -10.97 -16.02
CA LEU A 111 0.36 -9.78 -16.63
C LEU A 111 -0.87 -10.20 -17.45
N THR A 112 -1.98 -9.51 -17.24
CA THR A 112 -3.29 -9.81 -17.84
C THR A 112 -3.85 -8.61 -18.59
N ARG A 113 -4.30 -8.84 -19.83
CA ARG A 113 -5.17 -7.94 -20.59
C ARG A 113 -6.57 -8.57 -20.67
N PRO A 114 -7.64 -7.83 -20.32
CA PRO A 114 -8.99 -8.35 -20.49
C PRO A 114 -9.34 -8.55 -21.98
N PRO A 115 -10.45 -9.23 -22.31
CA PRO A 115 -11.00 -9.22 -23.65
C PRO A 115 -11.20 -7.79 -24.17
N MET A 116 -10.55 -7.44 -25.27
CA MET A 116 -10.71 -6.14 -25.92
C MET A 116 -10.35 -6.22 -27.40
N ASP A 117 -10.88 -5.28 -28.19
CA ASP A 117 -10.62 -5.15 -29.62
C ASP A 117 -10.90 -6.43 -30.44
N GLY A 118 -11.94 -7.17 -30.03
CA GLY A 118 -12.35 -8.43 -30.66
C GLY A 118 -11.46 -9.63 -30.33
N LYS A 119 -10.49 -9.47 -29.41
CA LYS A 119 -9.55 -10.50 -29.00
C LYS A 119 -9.94 -11.06 -27.62
N PRO A 120 -9.69 -12.36 -27.36
CA PRO A 120 -9.95 -12.97 -26.06
C PRO A 120 -9.04 -12.37 -24.97
N GLN A 121 -9.26 -12.73 -23.71
CA GLN A 121 -8.33 -12.41 -22.63
C GLN A 121 -6.93 -12.93 -23.00
N TRP A 122 -5.91 -12.11 -22.73
CA TRP A 122 -4.52 -12.54 -22.80
C TRP A 122 -3.93 -12.47 -21.40
N LYS A 123 -3.18 -13.50 -21.01
CA LYS A 123 -2.40 -13.53 -19.77
C LYS A 123 -1.17 -14.39 -19.95
N GLU A 124 -0.07 -13.98 -19.35
CA GLU A 124 1.18 -14.73 -19.37
C GLU A 124 1.91 -14.57 -18.03
N ALA A 125 2.48 -15.68 -17.55
CA ALA A 125 3.32 -15.73 -16.36
C ALA A 125 4.79 -15.81 -16.75
N TYR A 126 5.58 -14.85 -16.26
CA TYR A 126 7.02 -14.78 -16.45
C TYR A 126 7.71 -15.22 -15.16
N THR A 127 8.81 -15.95 -15.27
CA THR A 127 9.62 -16.39 -14.13
C THR A 127 11.07 -15.90 -14.28
N PRO A 128 11.85 -15.81 -13.18
CA PRO A 128 13.28 -15.60 -13.27
C PRO A 128 13.92 -16.61 -14.24
N SER A 129 14.70 -16.08 -15.19
CA SER A 129 15.28 -16.88 -16.27
C SER A 129 16.77 -16.61 -16.41
N TRP A 130 17.50 -17.61 -16.92
CA TRP A 130 18.92 -17.53 -17.26
C TRP A 130 19.15 -17.54 -18.78
N HIS A 131 18.09 -17.73 -19.57
CA HIS A 131 18.16 -17.65 -21.02
C HIS A 131 18.06 -16.19 -21.47
N SER A 132 18.81 -15.82 -22.52
CA SER A 132 18.98 -14.42 -22.93
C SER A 132 17.66 -13.68 -23.14
N SER A 133 16.72 -14.24 -23.91
CA SER A 133 15.39 -13.64 -24.12
C SER A 133 14.55 -13.61 -22.84
N GLY A 134 14.56 -14.70 -22.06
CA GLY A 134 13.82 -14.81 -20.80
C GLY A 134 14.25 -13.77 -19.75
N VAL A 135 15.55 -13.47 -19.63
CA VAL A 135 16.08 -12.43 -18.73
C VAL A 135 15.46 -11.06 -19.05
N TRP A 136 15.30 -10.74 -20.33
CA TRP A 136 14.73 -9.47 -20.76
C TRP A 136 13.21 -9.41 -20.59
N LEU A 137 12.50 -10.50 -20.87
CA LEU A 137 11.07 -10.61 -20.57
C LEU A 137 10.81 -10.43 -19.07
N TRP A 138 11.64 -11.06 -18.22
CA TRP A 138 11.55 -10.89 -16.77
C TRP A 138 11.78 -9.45 -16.31
N ARG A 139 12.74 -8.74 -16.92
CA ARG A 139 12.99 -7.31 -16.64
C ARG A 139 11.82 -6.43 -17.07
N LEU A 140 11.23 -6.69 -18.24
CA LEU A 140 10.06 -5.98 -18.73
C LEU A 140 8.84 -6.23 -17.83
N ALA A 141 8.59 -7.48 -17.43
CA ALA A 141 7.51 -7.84 -16.52
C ALA A 141 7.63 -7.10 -15.18
N LYS A 142 8.84 -7.03 -14.60
CA LYS A 142 9.10 -6.21 -13.40
C LYS A 142 8.86 -4.72 -13.63
N ALA A 143 9.28 -4.17 -14.78
CA ALA A 143 9.03 -2.75 -15.09
C ALA A 143 7.53 -2.43 -15.11
N HIS A 144 6.70 -3.34 -15.64
CA HIS A 144 5.24 -3.20 -15.58
C HIS A 144 4.71 -3.23 -14.15
N VAL A 145 5.05 -4.26 -13.37
CA VAL A 145 4.59 -4.37 -11.99
C VAL A 145 5.06 -3.18 -11.15
N LEU A 146 6.28 -2.70 -11.33
CA LEU A 146 6.78 -1.51 -10.62
C LEU A 146 6.01 -0.25 -11.00
N ALA A 147 5.53 -0.13 -12.24
CA ALA A 147 4.64 0.95 -12.66
C ALA A 147 3.24 0.83 -12.05
N HIS A 148 2.73 -0.40 -11.90
CA HIS A 148 1.48 -0.67 -11.17
C HIS A 148 1.64 -0.33 -9.68
N ASP A 149 2.73 -0.78 -9.06
CA ASP A 149 3.05 -0.53 -7.65
C ASP A 149 3.26 0.96 -7.38
N SER A 150 3.91 1.70 -8.28
CA SER A 150 4.09 3.15 -8.15
C SER A 150 2.76 3.90 -8.28
N GLY A 151 1.87 3.46 -9.18
CA GLY A 151 0.51 3.99 -9.25
C GLY A 151 -0.32 3.68 -8.00
N TYR A 152 -0.24 2.44 -7.50
CA TYR A 152 -0.93 2.03 -6.29
C TYR A 152 -0.43 2.79 -5.07
N HIS A 153 0.90 2.87 -4.90
CA HIS A 153 1.57 3.64 -3.87
C HIS A 153 1.07 5.08 -3.83
N GLN A 154 1.16 5.80 -4.96
CA GLN A 154 0.83 7.23 -4.98
C GLN A 154 -0.65 7.49 -4.78
N LEU A 155 -1.52 6.73 -5.45
CA LEU A 155 -2.95 7.00 -5.45
C LEU A 155 -3.65 6.45 -4.20
N ILE A 156 -3.22 5.28 -3.71
CA ILE A 156 -3.92 4.55 -2.65
C ILE A 156 -3.15 4.66 -1.33
N SER A 157 -1.94 4.11 -1.25
CA SER A 157 -1.19 4.07 0.03
C SER A 157 -0.83 5.46 0.54
N HIS A 158 -0.51 6.38 -0.37
CA HIS A 158 -0.11 7.75 -0.06
C HIS A 158 -1.33 8.68 -0.09
N TRP A 159 -1.81 9.08 -1.27
CA TRP A 159 -2.86 10.09 -1.41
C TRP A 159 -4.17 9.73 -0.71
N LEU A 160 -4.75 8.55 -0.98
CA LEU A 160 -6.03 8.19 -0.40
C LEU A 160 -5.95 7.96 1.11
N ARG A 161 -5.14 6.99 1.53
CA ARG A 161 -5.12 6.48 2.92
C ARG A 161 -4.53 7.46 3.93
N THR A 162 -3.75 8.45 3.47
CA THR A 162 -3.19 9.49 4.34
C THR A 162 -3.87 10.84 4.07
N HIS A 163 -3.52 11.54 2.98
CA HIS A 163 -4.00 12.89 2.69
C HIS A 163 -5.53 13.01 2.67
N CYS A 164 -6.21 12.23 1.83
CA CYS A 164 -7.65 12.36 1.60
C CYS A 164 -8.46 11.95 2.83
N CYS A 165 -8.16 10.77 3.39
CA CYS A 165 -8.93 10.26 4.51
C CYS A 165 -8.70 11.05 5.81
N THR A 166 -7.60 11.79 5.93
CA THR A 166 -7.34 12.63 7.09
C THR A 166 -8.10 13.96 7.06
N GLU A 167 -8.27 14.60 5.90
CA GLU A 167 -8.87 15.94 5.79
C GLU A 167 -10.26 16.05 6.47
N PRO A 168 -11.17 15.05 6.38
CA PRO A 168 -12.40 15.01 7.16
C PRO A 168 -12.23 15.11 8.67
N TYR A 169 -11.18 14.51 9.25
CA TYR A 169 -10.90 14.56 10.69
C TYR A 169 -10.60 16.00 11.12
N ILE A 170 -9.80 16.70 10.31
CA ILE A 170 -9.39 18.08 10.56
C ILE A 170 -10.59 19.02 10.55
N ILE A 171 -11.44 18.88 9.52
CA ILE A 171 -12.63 19.70 9.36
C ILE A 171 -13.58 19.50 10.55
N ALA A 172 -13.88 18.26 10.92
CA ALA A 172 -14.75 17.96 12.05
C ALA A 172 -14.14 18.43 13.38
N THR A 173 -12.83 18.24 13.60
CA THR A 173 -12.14 18.71 14.81
C THR A 173 -12.27 20.23 14.98
N ASN A 174 -12.11 21.01 13.92
CA ASN A 174 -12.26 22.48 14.00
C ASN A 174 -13.73 22.94 14.10
N ARG A 175 -14.70 22.11 13.70
CA ARG A 175 -16.12 22.47 13.71
C ARG A 175 -16.83 22.07 14.99
N GLN A 176 -16.42 20.97 15.61
CA GLN A 176 -17.13 20.35 16.72
C GLN A 176 -16.39 20.44 18.06
N LEU A 177 -15.06 20.57 18.05
CA LEU A 177 -14.28 20.65 19.29
C LEU A 177 -13.78 22.08 19.51
N SER A 178 -14.02 22.63 20.69
CA SER A 178 -13.43 23.90 21.13
C SER A 178 -11.89 23.83 21.11
N GLU A 179 -11.21 24.95 20.88
CA GLU A 179 -9.75 25.03 21.01
C GLU A 179 -9.24 24.62 22.42
N MET A 180 -10.11 24.74 23.42
CA MET A 180 -9.84 24.33 24.80
C MET A 180 -10.14 22.84 25.07
N HIS A 181 -10.82 22.16 24.14
CA HIS A 181 -11.18 20.76 24.29
C HIS A 181 -9.90 19.90 24.31
N PRO A 182 -9.75 18.96 25.27
CA PRO A 182 -8.53 18.17 25.40
C PRO A 182 -8.20 17.39 24.12
N ILE A 183 -9.22 16.81 23.47
CA ILE A 183 -9.01 16.08 22.21
C ILE A 183 -8.62 17.01 21.04
N TYR A 184 -9.09 18.26 21.00
CA TYR A 184 -8.59 19.24 20.03
C TYR A 184 -7.09 19.50 20.26
N ARG A 185 -6.70 19.76 21.51
CA ARG A 185 -5.30 20.04 21.88
C ARG A 185 -4.37 18.88 21.56
N LEU A 186 -4.85 17.64 21.71
CA LEU A 186 -4.10 16.44 21.35
C LEU A 186 -3.90 16.31 19.84
N LEU A 187 -4.96 16.50 19.05
CA LEU A 187 -4.93 16.27 17.60
C LEU A 187 -4.39 17.45 16.78
N HIS A 188 -4.47 18.68 17.28
CA HIS A 188 -4.11 19.88 16.53
C HIS A 188 -2.69 19.83 15.93
N PRO A 189 -1.64 19.39 16.64
CA PRO A 189 -0.30 19.25 16.06
C PRO A 189 -0.25 18.25 14.89
N HIS A 190 -1.08 17.20 14.93
CA HIS A 190 -1.15 16.15 13.91
C HIS A 190 -1.85 16.59 12.60
N PHE A 191 -2.47 17.76 12.60
CA PHE A 191 -3.21 18.31 11.46
C PHE A 191 -2.53 19.52 10.82
N ARG A 192 -1.33 19.87 11.30
CA ARG A 192 -0.55 21.00 10.80
C ARG A 192 -0.31 20.84 9.28
N TYR A 193 -0.59 21.91 8.53
CA TYR A 193 -0.42 22.02 7.07
C TYR A 193 -1.19 21.03 6.18
N THR A 194 -1.77 19.94 6.71
CA THR A 194 -2.47 18.92 5.90
C THR A 194 -3.51 19.49 4.94
N MET A 195 -4.37 20.42 5.39
CA MET A 195 -5.38 21.02 4.51
C MET A 195 -4.76 21.91 3.42
N GLU A 196 -3.65 22.58 3.72
CA GLU A 196 -2.97 23.47 2.79
C GLU A 196 -2.25 22.67 1.70
N ILE A 197 -1.52 21.62 2.07
CA ILE A 197 -0.90 20.73 1.09
C ILE A 197 -1.95 19.99 0.25
N ASN A 198 -3.06 19.54 0.84
CA ASN A 198 -4.15 18.93 0.08
C ASN A 198 -4.78 19.91 -0.92
N ALA A 199 -4.94 21.19 -0.55
CA ALA A 199 -5.42 22.21 -1.46
C ALA A 199 -4.46 22.45 -2.64
N LEU A 200 -3.14 22.50 -2.38
CA LEU A 200 -2.12 22.59 -3.42
C LEU A 200 -2.10 21.36 -4.33
N ALA A 201 -2.22 20.16 -3.76
CA ALA A 201 -2.30 18.92 -4.51
C ALA A 201 -3.53 18.92 -5.44
N ARG A 202 -4.70 19.36 -4.95
CA ARG A 202 -5.90 19.55 -5.78
C ARG A 202 -5.69 20.56 -6.91
N ALA A 203 -4.87 21.58 -6.70
CA ALA A 203 -4.66 22.64 -7.68
C ALA A 203 -3.61 22.28 -8.76
N TYR A 204 -2.58 21.51 -8.40
CA TYR A 204 -1.39 21.32 -9.25
C TYR A 204 -0.93 19.87 -9.44
N LEU A 205 -1.30 18.94 -8.56
CA LEU A 205 -0.80 17.56 -8.58
C LEU A 205 -1.81 16.62 -9.22
N ILE A 206 -3.03 16.58 -8.68
CA ILE A 206 -4.08 15.62 -9.03
C ILE A 206 -5.20 16.21 -9.89
N ASN A 207 -5.11 17.48 -10.27
CA ASN A 207 -6.05 18.10 -11.21
C ASN A 207 -5.97 17.46 -12.60
N ALA A 208 -7.00 17.72 -13.41
CA ALA A 208 -6.99 17.38 -14.83
C ALA A 208 -5.74 17.96 -15.51
N ASP A 209 -5.05 17.13 -16.30
CA ASP A 209 -3.76 17.44 -16.94
C ASP A 209 -2.62 17.80 -15.96
N GLY A 210 -2.81 17.53 -14.66
CA GLY A 210 -1.80 17.68 -13.62
C GLY A 210 -0.70 16.64 -13.72
N ILE A 211 0.21 16.66 -12.74
CA ILE A 211 1.43 15.85 -12.76
C ILE A 211 1.10 14.35 -12.68
N ILE A 212 0.12 13.97 -11.86
CA ILE A 212 -0.30 12.56 -11.73
C ILE A 212 -0.87 12.05 -13.05
N GLU A 213 -1.80 12.78 -13.68
CA GLU A 213 -2.42 12.35 -14.94
C GLU A 213 -1.45 12.29 -16.13
N THR A 214 -0.40 13.11 -16.12
CA THR A 214 0.57 13.17 -17.23
C THR A 214 1.76 12.22 -17.08
N SER A 215 1.99 11.69 -15.87
CA SER A 215 3.22 10.96 -15.54
C SER A 215 3.03 9.57 -14.93
N PHE A 216 1.80 9.15 -14.62
CA PHE A 216 1.50 7.81 -14.10
C PHE A 216 0.66 6.99 -15.08
N SER A 217 0.85 5.66 -15.08
CA SER A 217 0.20 4.76 -16.04
C SER A 217 -1.31 4.98 -16.22
N PRO A 218 -2.12 5.16 -15.14
CA PRO A 218 -3.57 5.31 -15.29
C PRO A 218 -4.01 6.60 -16.01
N GLY A 219 -3.14 7.61 -16.09
CA GLY A 219 -3.44 8.90 -16.69
C GLY A 219 -4.68 9.56 -16.08
N LYS A 220 -5.59 10.06 -16.92
CA LYS A 220 -6.84 10.71 -16.50
C LYS A 220 -7.81 9.85 -15.66
N TYR A 221 -7.56 8.55 -15.54
CA TYR A 221 -8.38 7.66 -14.70
C TYR A 221 -7.84 7.50 -13.28
N SER A 222 -6.75 8.20 -12.93
CA SER A 222 -6.08 8.08 -11.64
C SER A 222 -7.00 8.37 -10.45
N MET A 223 -7.77 9.46 -10.50
CA MET A 223 -8.71 9.80 -9.41
C MET A 223 -9.96 8.91 -9.40
N GLU A 224 -10.38 8.36 -10.55
CA GLU A 224 -11.45 7.35 -10.61
C GLU A 224 -11.01 6.07 -9.87
N ILE A 225 -9.78 5.60 -10.11
CA ILE A 225 -9.20 4.45 -9.40
C ILE A 225 -9.09 4.73 -7.90
N CYS A 226 -8.65 5.93 -7.51
CA CYS A 226 -8.59 6.33 -6.11
C CYS A 226 -9.97 6.23 -5.43
N SER A 227 -11.03 6.70 -6.09
CA SER A 227 -12.40 6.61 -5.58
C SER A 227 -12.90 5.16 -5.50
N VAL A 228 -12.58 4.31 -6.48
CA VAL A 228 -12.94 2.88 -6.44
C VAL A 228 -12.18 2.16 -5.33
N ALA A 229 -10.90 2.49 -5.13
CA ALA A 229 -10.11 1.93 -4.03
C ALA A 229 -10.66 2.35 -2.65
N TYR A 230 -11.20 3.56 -2.51
CA TYR A 230 -11.86 3.99 -1.27
C TYR A 230 -13.08 3.12 -0.95
N ASP A 231 -13.91 2.84 -1.94
CA ASP A 231 -15.09 1.99 -1.75
C ASP A 231 -14.70 0.55 -1.38
N LEU A 232 -13.79 -0.03 -2.17
CA LEU A 232 -13.45 -1.46 -2.08
C LEU A 232 -12.48 -1.82 -0.96
N LEU A 233 -11.55 -0.92 -0.61
CA LEU A 233 -10.37 -1.27 0.19
C LEU A 233 -10.28 -0.50 1.50
N TRP A 234 -10.75 0.75 1.55
CA TRP A 234 -10.53 1.60 2.73
C TRP A 234 -11.52 1.28 3.85
N ARG A 235 -10.97 1.07 5.05
CA ARG A 235 -11.72 0.92 6.30
C ARG A 235 -10.94 1.57 7.44
N PHE A 236 -11.63 2.33 8.29
CA PHE A 236 -10.99 3.03 9.40
C PHE A 236 -10.35 2.05 10.40
N ASP A 237 -11.02 0.94 10.71
CA ASP A 237 -10.53 -0.07 11.65
C ASP A 237 -9.26 -0.78 11.15
N HIS A 238 -9.02 -0.81 9.84
CA HIS A 238 -7.82 -1.36 9.22
C HIS A 238 -6.69 -0.34 9.06
N GLU A 239 -6.89 0.96 9.34
CA GLU A 239 -5.79 1.95 9.32
C GLU A 239 -4.87 1.83 10.54
N ALA A 240 -5.33 1.17 11.62
CA ALA A 240 -4.49 0.82 12.74
C ALA A 240 -3.42 -0.20 12.30
N LEU A 241 -2.13 0.08 12.54
CA LEU A 241 -1.04 -0.79 12.05
C LEU A 241 -1.20 -2.27 12.45
N PRO A 242 -1.52 -2.62 13.71
CA PRO A 242 -1.80 -4.00 14.08
C PRO A 242 -2.90 -4.65 13.23
N ALA A 243 -3.99 -3.94 12.98
CA ALA A 243 -5.13 -4.44 12.23
C ALA A 243 -4.82 -4.56 10.72
N ASP A 244 -4.07 -3.61 10.14
CA ASP A 244 -3.53 -3.70 8.78
C ASP A 244 -2.69 -4.97 8.62
N LEU A 245 -1.73 -5.21 9.52
CA LEU A 245 -0.86 -6.38 9.44
C LEU A 245 -1.63 -7.70 9.56
N ILE A 246 -2.64 -7.78 10.43
CA ILE A 246 -3.48 -8.98 10.56
C ILE A 246 -4.35 -9.21 9.31
N SER A 247 -4.94 -8.14 8.76
CA SER A 247 -5.91 -8.21 7.66
C SER A 247 -5.28 -8.42 6.28
N ARG A 248 -3.96 -8.24 6.12
CA ARG A 248 -3.27 -8.43 4.84
C ARG A 248 -3.05 -9.90 4.43
N TYR A 249 -4.12 -10.54 3.99
CA TYR A 249 -4.13 -11.84 3.31
C TYR A 249 -4.97 -11.78 2.04
N LEU A 250 -4.75 -12.72 1.12
CA LEU A 250 -5.57 -12.84 -0.08
C LEU A 250 -6.91 -13.52 0.26
N GLU A 251 -7.96 -12.72 0.48
CA GLU A 251 -9.30 -13.20 0.80
C GLU A 251 -9.90 -14.14 -0.26
N SER A 252 -10.65 -15.14 0.20
CA SER A 252 -11.39 -16.10 -0.64
C SER A 252 -12.36 -15.45 -1.62
N ALA A 253 -12.61 -16.14 -2.74
CA ALA A 253 -13.72 -15.83 -3.65
C ALA A 253 -15.11 -16.23 -3.07
N PHE A 254 -15.15 -16.88 -1.90
CA PHE A 254 -16.39 -17.30 -1.21
C PHE A 254 -16.49 -16.68 0.21
N PRO A 255 -16.78 -15.38 0.34
CA PRO A 255 -16.85 -14.70 1.65
C PRO A 255 -17.99 -15.22 2.54
N ASP A 256 -19.11 -15.67 1.96
CA ASP A 256 -20.32 -16.08 2.70
C ASP A 256 -20.13 -17.32 3.59
N ILE A 257 -19.08 -18.09 3.35
CA ILE A 257 -18.74 -19.26 4.18
C ILE A 257 -18.12 -18.82 5.52
N PHE A 258 -17.44 -17.65 5.55
CA PHE A 258 -16.82 -17.09 6.75
C PHE A 258 -17.86 -16.63 7.78
N GLU A 259 -18.95 -15.98 7.34
CA GLU A 259 -20.06 -15.61 8.23
C GLU A 259 -20.78 -16.85 8.81
N ILE A 260 -20.96 -17.89 8.00
CA ILE A 260 -21.58 -19.15 8.43
C ILE A 260 -20.71 -19.84 9.50
N PHE A 261 -19.39 -19.89 9.35
CA PHE A 261 -18.52 -20.51 10.35
C PHE A 261 -18.40 -19.71 11.65
N THR A 262 -18.42 -18.38 11.56
CA THR A 262 -18.44 -17.49 12.73
C THR A 262 -19.74 -17.64 13.52
N ALA A 263 -20.88 -17.85 12.84
CA ALA A 263 -22.19 -17.99 13.46
C ALA A 263 -22.41 -19.34 14.19
N ILE A 264 -21.66 -20.40 13.87
CA ILE A 264 -21.95 -21.75 14.36
C ILE A 264 -21.05 -22.17 15.54
N ASN A 265 -20.01 -21.39 15.91
CA ASN A 265 -19.11 -21.69 17.04
C ASN A 265 -18.55 -23.14 17.03
N LEU A 266 -18.53 -23.74 15.85
CA LEU A 266 -17.95 -25.03 15.56
C LEU A 266 -16.68 -24.73 14.78
N LEU A 267 -15.56 -24.60 15.48
CA LEU A 267 -14.26 -25.13 15.09
C LEU A 267 -13.21 -24.71 16.13
N THR A 268 -12.81 -25.67 16.95
CA THR A 268 -11.48 -25.71 17.53
C THR A 268 -10.45 -25.78 16.38
N ASN A 269 -9.64 -24.72 16.21
CA ASN A 269 -8.35 -24.71 15.51
C ASN A 269 -8.25 -25.01 13.99
N PHE A 270 -9.31 -24.87 13.19
CA PHE A 270 -9.18 -24.97 11.71
C PHE A 270 -9.26 -23.57 11.06
N PHE A 271 -8.12 -23.10 10.54
CA PHE A 271 -7.92 -21.91 9.68
C PHE A 271 -8.51 -20.57 10.15
N ILE A 272 -7.95 -20.00 11.23
CA ILE A 272 -7.96 -18.54 11.33
C ILE A 272 -6.92 -18.04 10.31
N THR A 273 -7.34 -17.73 9.09
CA THR A 273 -6.49 -17.09 8.09
C THR A 273 -6.10 -15.70 8.61
N ARG A 274 -4.86 -15.60 9.06
CA ARG A 274 -4.25 -14.36 9.56
C ARG A 274 -3.11 -14.00 8.60
N GLY A 275 -3.08 -12.74 8.17
CA GLY A 275 -2.20 -12.19 7.13
C GLY A 275 -0.74 -12.05 7.52
N MET A 276 -0.24 -10.82 7.49
CA MET A 276 1.18 -10.50 7.76
C MET A 276 1.56 -10.58 9.23
N ALA A 277 0.59 -10.64 10.15
CA ALA A 277 0.81 -10.89 11.57
C ALA A 277 -0.31 -11.75 12.17
N VAL A 278 -0.03 -12.33 13.35
CA VAL A 278 -1.01 -13.03 14.17
C VAL A 278 -1.01 -12.47 15.58
N GLU A 279 -2.18 -12.33 16.20
CA GLU A 279 -2.27 -12.03 17.64
C GLU A 279 -1.57 -13.09 18.46
N ASP A 280 -0.70 -12.63 19.34
CA ASP A 280 0.13 -13.44 20.22
C ASP A 280 0.41 -12.60 21.49
N PRO A 281 -0.39 -12.78 22.56
CA PRO A 281 -0.26 -11.97 23.78
C PRO A 281 1.12 -12.08 24.46
N ASP A 282 1.86 -13.14 24.17
CA ASP A 282 3.21 -13.36 24.71
C ASP A 282 4.31 -12.76 23.82
N ALA A 283 3.97 -12.30 22.62
CA ALA A 283 4.89 -11.64 21.70
C ALA A 283 5.01 -10.13 22.01
N PRO A 284 6.15 -9.50 21.64
CA PRO A 284 6.26 -8.05 21.64
C PRO A 284 5.10 -7.41 20.87
N HIS A 285 4.54 -6.31 21.38
CA HIS A 285 3.42 -5.59 20.76
C HIS A 285 2.11 -6.40 20.65
N GLY A 286 2.02 -7.58 21.31
CA GLY A 286 0.86 -8.47 21.23
C GLY A 286 0.71 -9.16 19.86
N LEU A 287 1.74 -9.11 19.02
CA LEU A 287 1.72 -9.65 17.65
C LEU A 287 2.97 -10.44 17.32
N ARG A 288 2.77 -11.57 16.63
CA ARG A 288 3.83 -12.31 15.98
C ARG A 288 3.75 -12.14 14.47
N LEU A 289 4.77 -11.52 13.88
CA LEU A 289 4.86 -11.31 12.44
C LEU A 289 5.04 -12.64 11.69
N THR A 290 4.41 -12.75 10.52
CA THR A 290 4.56 -13.90 9.61
C THR A 290 5.93 -13.88 8.93
N ILE A 291 6.43 -12.69 8.57
CA ILE A 291 7.82 -12.47 8.15
C ILE A 291 8.53 -11.79 9.32
N LYS A 292 9.55 -12.42 9.90
CA LYS A 292 10.19 -11.89 11.11
C LYS A 292 10.98 -10.63 10.83
N ASP A 293 11.75 -10.62 9.73
CA ASP A 293 12.52 -9.46 9.29
C ASP A 293 11.70 -8.61 8.33
N TYR A 294 10.67 -7.95 8.88
CA TYR A 294 9.83 -7.01 8.16
C TYR A 294 10.04 -5.60 8.73
N PRO A 295 10.99 -4.81 8.19
CA PRO A 295 11.43 -3.56 8.81
C PRO A 295 10.30 -2.55 9.05
N PHE A 296 9.44 -2.32 8.06
CA PHE A 296 8.29 -1.43 8.23
C PHE A 296 7.37 -1.87 9.38
N ALA A 297 7.04 -3.15 9.47
CA ALA A 297 6.15 -3.67 10.52
C ALA A 297 6.82 -3.62 11.89
N SER A 298 8.07 -4.05 11.99
CA SER A 298 8.81 -4.08 13.25
C SER A 298 9.02 -2.68 13.83
N ASP A 299 9.50 -1.73 13.03
CA ASP A 299 9.72 -0.36 13.49
C ASP A 299 8.37 0.38 13.71
N GLY A 300 7.38 0.09 12.86
CA GLY A 300 6.04 0.65 12.98
C GLY A 300 5.33 0.23 14.26
N LEU A 301 5.46 -1.03 14.68
CA LEU A 301 4.82 -1.53 15.91
C LEU A 301 5.43 -0.90 17.16
N VAL A 302 6.73 -0.62 17.17
CA VAL A 302 7.37 0.14 18.24
C VAL A 302 6.78 1.55 18.32
N LEU A 303 6.67 2.25 17.20
CA LEU A 303 6.10 3.59 17.16
C LEU A 303 4.62 3.61 17.52
N TRP A 304 3.85 2.61 17.05
CA TRP A 304 2.45 2.43 17.38
C TRP A 304 2.24 2.27 18.89
N ASP A 305 3.04 1.45 19.56
CA ASP A 305 2.94 1.24 21.00
C ASP A 305 3.25 2.53 21.79
N ILE A 306 4.26 3.30 21.37
CA ILE A 306 4.60 4.60 21.98
C ILE A 306 3.44 5.59 21.82
N LEU A 307 2.86 5.68 20.62
CA LEU A 307 1.69 6.54 20.36
C LEU A 307 0.50 6.11 21.21
N LYS A 308 0.24 4.79 21.27
CA LYS A 308 -0.87 4.24 22.04
C LYS A 308 -0.69 4.49 23.53
N GLU A 309 0.51 4.34 24.09
CA GLU A 309 0.82 4.64 25.49
C GLU A 309 0.55 6.12 25.79
N TRP A 310 1.12 7.02 24.98
CA TRP A 310 0.90 8.46 25.14
C TRP A 310 -0.58 8.85 25.05
N VAL A 311 -1.29 8.37 24.03
CA VAL A 311 -2.73 8.63 23.86
C VAL A 311 -3.53 8.03 25.02
N SER A 312 -3.15 6.86 25.51
CA SER A 312 -3.81 6.23 26.66
C SER A 312 -3.67 7.06 27.92
N ASP A 313 -2.45 7.52 28.25
CA ASP A 313 -2.21 8.36 29.42
C ASP A 313 -2.97 9.69 29.32
N TYR A 314 -2.97 10.31 28.14
CA TYR A 314 -3.70 11.55 27.89
C TYR A 314 -5.21 11.35 28.03
N VAL A 315 -5.78 10.35 27.36
CA VAL A 315 -7.23 10.09 27.40
C VAL A 315 -7.68 9.72 28.80
N ASN A 316 -6.96 8.83 29.49
CA ASN A 316 -7.33 8.40 30.84
C ASN A 316 -7.25 9.53 31.88
N HIS A 317 -6.48 10.59 31.62
CA HIS A 317 -6.47 11.78 32.45
C HIS A 317 -7.80 12.56 32.38
N TYR A 318 -8.36 12.74 31.19
CA TYR A 318 -9.58 13.52 30.97
C TYR A 318 -10.87 12.69 31.01
N TYR A 319 -10.80 11.42 30.60
CA TYR A 319 -11.92 10.49 30.48
C TYR A 319 -11.62 9.17 31.20
N PRO A 320 -11.51 9.15 32.54
CA PRO A 320 -11.27 7.92 33.30
C PRO A 320 -12.45 6.93 33.27
N GLU A 321 -13.65 7.37 32.88
CA GLU A 321 -14.87 6.56 32.91
C GLU A 321 -15.68 6.74 31.61
N ALA A 322 -16.41 5.69 31.20
CA ALA A 322 -17.25 5.70 29.99
C ALA A 322 -18.31 6.79 29.99
N SER A 323 -18.89 7.10 31.16
CA SER A 323 -19.90 8.15 31.32
C SER A 323 -19.41 9.53 30.86
N LEU A 324 -18.12 9.83 31.01
CA LEU A 324 -17.52 11.09 30.57
C LEU A 324 -17.35 11.15 29.06
N VAL A 325 -17.11 10.01 28.39
CA VAL A 325 -17.06 9.94 26.92
C VAL A 325 -18.47 10.05 26.32
N GLU A 326 -19.45 9.38 26.92
CA GLU A 326 -20.83 9.38 26.42
C GLU A 326 -21.56 10.70 26.62
N SER A 327 -21.23 11.44 27.69
CA SER A 327 -21.88 12.73 28.02
C SER A 327 -21.21 13.95 27.37
N ASP A 328 -20.05 13.78 26.72
CA ASP A 328 -19.35 14.86 26.02
C ASP A 328 -20.00 15.13 24.65
N GLU A 329 -20.83 16.17 24.60
CA GLU A 329 -21.59 16.53 23.40
C GLU A 329 -20.69 16.98 22.24
N GLU A 330 -19.57 17.66 22.51
CA GLU A 330 -18.60 18.09 21.48
C GLU A 330 -17.93 16.86 20.87
N LEU A 331 -17.45 15.94 21.71
CA LEU A 331 -16.79 14.71 21.30
C LEU A 331 -17.73 13.79 20.50
N GLN A 332 -18.98 13.63 20.95
CA GLN A 332 -19.97 12.81 20.24
C GLN A 332 -20.36 13.44 18.89
N ALA A 333 -20.51 14.76 18.83
CA ALA A 333 -20.78 15.47 17.58
C ALA A 333 -19.61 15.37 16.60
N TRP A 334 -18.38 15.49 17.11
CA TRP A 334 -17.14 15.32 16.35
C TRP A 334 -17.05 13.97 15.64
N TRP A 335 -17.18 12.88 16.39
CA TRP A 335 -17.09 11.54 15.80
C TRP A 335 -18.26 11.24 14.85
N THR A 336 -19.45 11.74 15.19
CA THR A 336 -20.62 11.62 14.32
C THR A 336 -20.43 12.35 13.00
N GLU A 337 -19.92 13.58 12.99
CA GLU A 337 -19.68 14.35 11.76
C GLU A 337 -18.60 13.70 10.89
N ILE A 338 -17.51 13.19 11.48
CA ILE A 338 -16.49 12.42 10.75
C ILE A 338 -17.13 11.27 9.98
N ARG A 339 -17.93 10.44 10.66
CA ARG A 339 -18.53 9.26 10.04
C ARG A 339 -19.63 9.62 9.02
N THR A 340 -20.52 10.54 9.37
CA THR A 340 -21.76 10.75 8.61
C THR A 340 -21.68 11.83 7.54
N VAL A 341 -20.72 12.75 7.66
CA VAL A 341 -20.48 13.83 6.69
C VAL A 341 -19.11 13.65 6.05
N GLY A 342 -18.06 13.57 6.86
CA GLY A 342 -16.68 13.48 6.40
C GLY A 342 -16.40 12.27 5.51
N HIS A 343 -16.82 11.09 5.98
CA HIS A 343 -16.80 9.81 5.28
C HIS A 343 -18.23 9.31 4.99
N GLY A 344 -19.12 10.24 4.62
CA GLY A 344 -20.56 9.99 4.52
C GLY A 344 -20.98 8.87 3.55
N ASP A 345 -20.13 8.57 2.56
CA ASP A 345 -20.34 7.47 1.60
C ASP A 345 -20.23 6.09 2.26
N LYS A 346 -19.47 5.99 3.36
CA LYS A 346 -19.24 4.75 4.13
C LYS A 346 -19.83 4.82 5.54
N LYS A 347 -20.77 5.75 5.81
CA LYS A 347 -21.32 6.01 7.16
C LYS A 347 -22.03 4.82 7.82
N ASP A 348 -22.56 3.91 7.00
CA ASP A 348 -23.39 2.79 7.42
C ASP A 348 -22.59 1.49 7.59
N GLU A 349 -21.28 1.53 7.34
CA GLU A 349 -20.41 0.38 7.46
C GLU A 349 -20.29 -0.11 8.92
N PRO A 350 -20.36 -1.43 9.17
CA PRO A 350 -20.46 -1.96 10.53
C PRO A 350 -19.14 -1.90 11.30
N TRP A 351 -18.02 -1.69 10.63
CA TRP A 351 -16.69 -1.67 11.21
C TRP A 351 -16.32 -0.33 11.85
N TRP A 352 -17.15 0.71 11.72
CA TRP A 352 -16.91 1.97 12.42
C TRP A 352 -16.89 1.79 13.94
N PRO A 353 -15.83 2.24 14.63
CA PRO A 353 -15.81 2.26 16.09
C PRO A 353 -17.00 3.03 16.68
N VAL A 354 -17.60 2.45 17.73
CA VAL A 354 -18.68 3.08 18.49
C VAL A 354 -18.07 3.80 19.68
N LEU A 355 -18.06 5.13 19.66
CA LEU A 355 -17.39 5.95 20.68
C LEU A 355 -18.18 6.01 21.99
N LYS A 356 -17.97 5.06 22.90
CA LYS A 356 -18.65 4.99 24.20
C LYS A 356 -17.71 4.91 25.40
N THR A 357 -16.53 4.35 25.20
CA THR A 357 -15.58 4.09 26.30
C THR A 357 -14.26 4.82 26.07
N PRO A 358 -13.45 5.01 27.13
CA PRO A 358 -12.10 5.53 26.97
C PRO A 358 -11.26 4.67 26.01
N GLN A 359 -11.49 3.35 26.00
CA GLN A 359 -10.78 2.43 25.11
C GLN A 359 -11.15 2.65 23.63
N ASP A 360 -12.41 2.96 23.32
CA ASP A 360 -12.85 3.31 21.96
C ASP A 360 -12.16 4.61 21.52
N LEU A 361 -12.15 5.62 22.39
CA LEU A 361 -11.50 6.91 22.13
C LEU A 361 -9.99 6.76 21.92
N ILE A 362 -9.31 5.97 22.76
CA ILE A 362 -7.89 5.65 22.63
C ILE A 362 -7.62 5.01 21.28
N GLN A 363 -8.42 4.03 20.87
CA GLN A 363 -8.22 3.34 19.59
C GLN A 363 -8.41 4.29 18.40
N ILE A 364 -9.45 5.13 18.42
CA ILE A 364 -9.71 6.12 17.37
C ILE A 364 -8.54 7.11 17.27
N LEU A 365 -8.13 7.69 18.38
CA LEU A 365 -7.08 8.71 18.41
C LEU A 365 -5.70 8.14 18.07
N THR A 366 -5.38 6.93 18.53
CA THR A 366 -4.14 6.24 18.15
C THR A 366 -4.10 5.97 16.65
N THR A 367 -5.25 5.59 16.06
CA THR A 367 -5.35 5.37 14.61
C THR A 367 -5.15 6.66 13.83
N ILE A 368 -5.82 7.74 14.20
CA ILE A 368 -5.67 9.05 13.53
C ILE A 368 -4.22 9.54 13.64
N THR A 369 -3.64 9.53 14.85
CA THR A 369 -2.26 9.99 15.08
C THR A 369 -1.25 9.14 14.32
N TRP A 370 -1.43 7.82 14.25
CA TRP A 370 -0.62 6.92 13.42
C TRP A 370 -0.70 7.27 11.94
N VAL A 371 -1.90 7.47 11.39
CA VAL A 371 -2.08 7.79 9.97
C VAL A 371 -1.37 9.10 9.59
N THR A 372 -1.54 10.13 10.42
CA THR A 372 -0.94 11.45 10.19
C THR A 372 0.58 11.47 10.33
N SER A 373 1.17 10.47 10.99
CA SER A 373 2.59 10.44 11.32
C SER A 373 3.28 9.20 10.73
N GLY A 374 3.28 8.06 11.44
CA GLY A 374 3.99 6.85 11.06
C GLY A 374 3.58 6.29 9.69
N HIS A 375 2.28 6.25 9.37
CA HIS A 375 1.83 5.80 8.06
C HIS A 375 2.35 6.74 6.98
N HIS A 376 1.97 8.02 7.03
CA HIS A 376 2.39 9.02 6.06
C HIS A 376 3.91 9.04 5.85
N ALA A 377 4.69 9.09 6.93
CA ALA A 377 6.15 9.12 6.84
C ALA A 377 6.73 7.90 6.10
N SER A 378 6.19 6.70 6.35
CA SER A 378 6.65 5.46 5.72
C SER A 378 6.38 5.37 4.22
N VAL A 379 5.41 6.14 3.71
CA VAL A 379 5.05 6.18 2.28
C VAL A 379 5.50 7.46 1.57
N ASN A 380 5.86 8.52 2.31
CA ASN A 380 6.23 9.82 1.75
C ASN A 380 7.75 10.04 1.64
N PHE A 381 8.51 9.99 2.74
CA PHE A 381 9.91 10.47 2.77
C PHE A 381 10.91 9.56 2.06
N GLY A 382 10.48 8.36 1.67
CA GLY A 382 11.26 7.44 0.84
C GLY A 382 11.16 7.70 -0.66
N GLN A 383 10.24 8.56 -1.09
CA GLN A 383 9.90 8.75 -2.50
C GLN A 383 11.11 9.06 -3.37
N TYR A 384 11.90 10.07 -3.05
CA TYR A 384 13.07 10.41 -3.86
C TYR A 384 14.17 9.36 -3.74
N THR A 385 14.43 8.84 -2.54
CA THR A 385 15.46 7.84 -2.27
C THR A 385 15.30 6.59 -3.13
N TYR A 386 14.06 6.11 -3.28
CA TYR A 386 13.77 4.90 -4.06
C TYR A 386 13.32 5.18 -5.50
N ALA A 387 12.57 6.26 -5.72
CA ALA A 387 11.97 6.57 -7.03
C ALA A 387 12.63 7.72 -7.80
N GLY A 388 13.66 8.37 -7.23
CA GLY A 388 14.54 9.28 -7.97
C GLY A 388 15.35 8.56 -9.06
N TYR A 389 15.55 7.23 -8.94
CA TYR A 389 16.10 6.39 -10.01
C TYR A 389 14.98 5.62 -10.72
N PHE A 390 14.48 6.20 -11.80
CA PHE A 390 13.31 5.71 -12.55
C PHE A 390 13.32 4.24 -12.98
N PRO A 391 14.44 3.63 -13.40
CA PRO A 391 14.44 2.20 -13.70
C PRO A 391 14.11 1.31 -12.49
N SER A 392 14.31 1.80 -11.25
CA SER A 392 13.92 1.07 -10.04
C SER A 392 12.46 1.26 -9.66
N ARG A 393 11.86 2.43 -9.94
CA ARG A 393 10.46 2.73 -9.64
C ARG A 393 9.83 3.54 -10.79
N PRO A 394 9.61 2.94 -11.96
CA PRO A 394 8.93 3.63 -13.04
C PRO A 394 7.51 3.98 -12.62
N THR A 395 7.04 5.18 -12.94
CA THR A 395 5.64 5.58 -12.69
C THR A 395 4.71 5.22 -13.84
N ILE A 396 5.28 5.02 -15.03
CA ILE A 396 4.58 4.68 -16.26
C ILE A 396 5.31 3.59 -17.03
N ALA A 397 4.53 2.66 -17.60
CA ALA A 397 4.96 1.77 -18.66
C ALA A 397 4.35 2.23 -20.00
N ARG A 398 5.14 2.31 -21.06
CA ARG A 398 4.71 2.88 -22.37
C ARG A 398 4.68 1.89 -23.53
N LYS A 399 5.10 0.65 -23.29
CA LYS A 399 5.15 -0.43 -24.29
C LYS A 399 4.52 -1.68 -23.71
N ASN A 400 3.70 -2.37 -24.49
CA ASN A 400 3.19 -3.69 -24.12
C ASN A 400 4.31 -4.72 -24.11
N MET A 401 4.07 -5.85 -23.43
CA MET A 401 4.94 -7.01 -23.49
C MET A 401 5.11 -7.49 -24.94
N PRO A 402 6.34 -7.83 -25.38
CA PRO A 402 6.60 -8.30 -26.74
C PRO A 402 6.04 -9.70 -27.02
N THR A 403 5.44 -10.37 -26.04
CA THR A 403 4.80 -11.69 -26.23
C THR A 403 3.28 -11.59 -26.35
N GLU A 404 2.66 -10.43 -26.06
CA GLU A 404 1.20 -10.30 -26.06
C GLU A 404 0.60 -10.45 -27.45
N GLU A 405 1.25 -9.87 -28.47
CA GLU A 405 0.74 -9.78 -29.84
C GLU A 405 1.84 -9.28 -30.80
N ALA A 406 3.10 -9.70 -30.61
CA ALA A 406 4.19 -9.19 -31.45
C ALA A 406 4.03 -9.58 -32.92
N THR A 407 4.17 -8.59 -33.80
CA THR A 407 4.47 -8.87 -35.20
C THR A 407 5.87 -9.48 -35.33
N GLU A 408 6.16 -10.16 -36.44
CA GLU A 408 7.52 -10.68 -36.70
C GLU A 408 8.59 -9.59 -36.55
N ARG A 409 8.27 -8.36 -36.96
CA ARG A 409 9.15 -7.19 -36.82
C ARG A 409 9.36 -6.80 -35.35
N ASP A 410 8.31 -6.79 -34.54
CA ASP A 410 8.41 -6.46 -33.12
C ASP A 410 9.22 -7.52 -32.36
N TRP A 411 9.00 -8.78 -32.70
CA TRP A 411 9.75 -9.90 -32.14
C TRP A 411 11.22 -9.84 -32.55
N GLU A 412 11.51 -9.60 -33.83
CA GLU A 412 12.88 -9.42 -34.32
C GLU A 412 13.56 -8.21 -33.65
N PHE A 413 12.83 -7.11 -33.46
CA PHE A 413 13.35 -5.95 -32.73
C PHE A 413 13.68 -6.29 -31.27
N PHE A 414 12.78 -7.01 -30.58
CA PHE A 414 13.03 -7.48 -29.22
C PHE A 414 14.23 -8.42 -29.14
N MET A 415 14.35 -9.36 -30.07
CA MET A 415 15.46 -10.33 -30.07
C MET A 415 16.81 -9.64 -30.34
N ASN A 416 16.84 -8.61 -31.19
CA ASN A 416 18.06 -7.89 -31.53
C ASN A 416 18.42 -6.75 -30.57
N LYS A 417 17.43 -6.08 -29.96
CA LYS A 417 17.59 -4.88 -29.14
C LYS A 417 16.66 -4.85 -27.91
N PRO A 418 16.69 -5.88 -27.05
CA PRO A 418 15.77 -5.96 -25.91
C PRO A 418 15.98 -4.83 -24.89
N GLU A 419 17.21 -4.33 -24.73
CA GLU A 419 17.53 -3.19 -23.87
C GLU A 419 16.87 -1.90 -24.36
N VAL A 420 16.76 -1.71 -25.67
CA VAL A 420 16.08 -0.54 -26.25
C VAL A 420 14.58 -0.64 -26.00
N LEU A 421 13.99 -1.83 -26.14
CA LEU A 421 12.58 -2.04 -25.80
C LEU A 421 12.29 -1.72 -24.33
N LEU A 422 13.16 -2.15 -23.41
CA LEU A 422 13.04 -1.83 -21.98
C LEU A 422 13.11 -0.32 -21.73
N LEU A 423 14.06 0.39 -22.35
CA LEU A 423 14.17 1.85 -22.24
C LEU A 423 12.94 2.58 -22.81
N LEU A 424 12.35 2.06 -23.89
CA LEU A 424 11.12 2.59 -24.46
C LEU A 424 9.90 2.32 -23.57
N CYS A 425 9.94 1.29 -22.74
CA CYS A 425 8.89 1.00 -21.76
C CYS A 425 8.89 2.01 -20.61
N PHE A 426 10.06 2.40 -20.09
CA PHE A 426 10.19 3.41 -19.03
C PHE A 426 9.64 4.79 -19.43
N PRO A 427 9.39 5.71 -18.47
CA PRO A 427 8.90 7.06 -18.77
C PRO A 427 9.78 7.84 -19.75
N SER A 428 9.21 8.81 -20.45
CA SER A 428 10.01 9.76 -21.23
C SER A 428 10.92 10.59 -20.31
N GLN A 429 11.97 11.19 -20.86
CA GLN A 429 12.86 12.06 -20.07
C GLN A 429 12.11 13.24 -19.44
N ILE A 430 11.12 13.81 -20.13
CA ILE A 430 10.30 14.92 -19.61
C ILE A 430 9.44 14.44 -18.44
N GLN A 431 8.76 13.29 -18.58
CA GLN A 431 7.98 12.70 -17.49
C GLN A 431 8.87 12.37 -16.28
N ALA A 432 10.02 11.73 -16.52
CA ALA A 432 10.95 11.36 -15.48
C ALA A 432 11.50 12.59 -14.74
N THR A 433 11.99 13.59 -15.46
CA THR A 433 12.55 14.81 -14.83
C THR A 433 11.49 15.61 -14.08
N THR A 434 10.26 15.70 -14.59
CA THR A 434 9.15 16.38 -13.91
C THR A 434 8.82 15.69 -12.60
N VAL A 435 8.63 14.37 -12.62
CA VAL A 435 8.32 13.62 -11.40
C VAL A 435 9.50 13.61 -10.43
N MET A 436 10.74 13.45 -10.90
CA MET A 436 11.93 13.53 -10.02
C MET A 436 11.97 14.83 -9.23
N ALA A 437 11.70 15.97 -9.88
CA ALA A 437 11.66 17.26 -9.19
C ALA A 437 10.56 17.33 -8.13
N ILE A 438 9.40 16.74 -8.40
CA ILE A 438 8.32 16.65 -7.41
C ILE A 438 8.69 15.73 -6.27
N LEU A 439 9.21 14.52 -6.54
CA LEU A 439 9.61 13.59 -5.47
C LEU A 439 10.70 14.19 -4.58
N ASP A 440 11.62 15.00 -5.14
CA ASP A 440 12.64 15.72 -4.36
C ASP A 440 12.00 16.71 -3.38
N VAL A 441 11.00 17.48 -3.83
CA VAL A 441 10.22 18.40 -2.97
C VAL A 441 9.43 17.62 -1.93
N LEU A 442 8.70 16.58 -2.32
CA LEU A 442 7.83 15.81 -1.42
C LEU A 442 8.62 15.01 -0.37
N SER A 443 9.87 14.66 -0.65
CA SER A 443 10.73 13.93 0.29
C SER A 443 11.53 14.85 1.22
N ASN A 444 11.32 16.17 1.13
CA ASN A 444 12.11 17.16 1.84
C ASN A 444 11.46 17.54 3.17
N HIS A 445 12.23 17.51 4.25
CA HIS A 445 11.79 18.06 5.53
C HIS A 445 12.05 19.57 5.60
N SER A 446 10.99 20.34 5.88
CA SER A 446 11.11 21.78 6.06
C SER A 446 11.98 22.14 7.28
N PRO A 447 12.72 23.28 7.26
CA PRO A 447 13.46 23.75 8.43
C PRO A 447 12.61 24.04 9.68
N ASP A 448 11.30 24.24 9.52
CA ASP A 448 10.32 24.48 10.58
C ASP A 448 9.41 23.27 10.86
N GLU A 449 9.81 22.08 10.38
CA GLU A 449 9.08 20.82 10.61
C GLU A 449 9.04 20.44 12.11
N GLU A 450 7.93 19.87 12.55
CA GLU A 450 7.72 19.39 13.93
C GLU A 450 7.60 17.86 13.95
N TYR A 451 8.49 17.19 14.70
CA TYR A 451 8.61 15.73 14.74
C TYR A 451 8.10 15.10 16.03
N LEU A 452 7.71 13.82 15.98
CA LEU A 452 7.32 13.02 17.15
C LEU A 452 8.46 12.90 18.20
N GLY A 453 8.56 13.84 19.14
CA GLY A 453 9.55 13.80 20.23
C GLY A 453 11.00 14.11 19.81
N GLU A 454 11.90 14.31 20.79
CA GLU A 454 13.31 14.68 20.54
C GLU A 454 14.31 13.51 20.72
N LYS A 455 15.13 13.29 19.67
CA LYS A 455 16.42 12.56 19.53
C LYS A 455 16.57 11.12 20.09
N SER A 456 17.03 10.20 19.23
CA SER A 456 17.66 8.91 19.62
C SER A 456 18.65 8.41 18.57
N GLU A 457 19.93 8.26 18.91
CA GLU A 457 21.00 7.89 17.97
C GLU A 457 21.23 6.38 17.78
N ASN A 458 21.79 6.05 16.60
CA ASN A 458 22.45 4.80 16.15
C ASN A 458 21.61 3.82 15.31
N ARG A 459 22.05 3.60 14.06
CA ARG A 459 22.00 2.34 13.28
C ARG A 459 22.48 2.59 11.84
N ASN A 460 23.80 2.56 11.59
CA ASN A 460 24.37 2.58 10.24
C ASN A 460 25.31 1.38 10.03
N GLY A 461 25.27 0.83 8.81
CA GLY A 461 26.22 -0.12 8.23
C GLY A 461 26.57 0.28 6.79
N ALA A 462 27.65 -0.25 6.21
CA ALA A 462 28.24 0.27 4.98
C ALA A 462 27.45 -0.09 3.70
N GLY A 463 27.00 0.93 2.95
CA GLY A 463 26.69 0.84 1.51
C GLY A 463 25.24 0.55 1.10
N ILE A 464 24.32 0.38 2.06
CA ILE A 464 22.86 0.28 1.86
C ILE A 464 22.24 1.45 2.63
N VAL A 465 21.22 2.13 2.09
CA VAL A 465 20.46 3.12 2.88
C VAL A 465 19.65 2.32 3.92
N PRO A 466 19.94 2.41 5.23
CA PRO A 466 19.13 1.74 6.23
C PRO A 466 17.67 2.19 6.13
N TYR A 467 16.73 1.30 6.48
CA TYR A 467 15.33 1.70 6.62
C TYR A 467 15.24 2.63 7.83
N GLU A 468 15.08 3.93 7.59
CA GLU A 468 15.08 4.95 8.63
C GLU A 468 13.82 5.81 8.62
N PHE A 469 12.84 5.52 7.75
CA PHE A 469 11.62 6.33 7.58
C PHE A 469 10.84 6.52 8.88
N LEU A 470 10.92 5.54 9.80
CA LEU A 470 10.23 5.58 11.08
C LEU A 470 11.11 6.05 12.25
N LYS A 471 12.29 6.64 11.97
CA LYS A 471 13.04 7.35 13.02
C LYS A 471 12.28 8.62 13.41
N PRO A 472 12.07 8.90 14.71
CA PRO A 472 11.20 9.98 15.16
C PRO A 472 11.74 11.40 14.93
N PHE A 473 12.88 11.56 14.25
CA PHE A 473 13.52 12.87 14.06
C PHE A 473 14.29 12.90 12.73
N SER A 474 14.46 14.09 12.17
CA SER A 474 15.34 14.34 11.03
C SER A 474 15.95 15.74 11.09
N GLU A 475 17.06 15.91 10.37
CA GLU A 475 17.55 17.24 9.98
C GLU A 475 16.73 17.73 8.75
N PRO A 476 16.74 19.03 8.43
CA PRO A 476 16.10 19.55 7.22
C PRO A 476 16.71 18.96 5.93
N GLY A 477 15.90 18.82 4.87
CA GLY A 477 16.33 18.26 3.58
C GLY A 477 15.77 16.88 3.25
N VAL A 478 16.24 16.29 2.15
CA VAL A 478 15.91 14.90 1.74
C VAL A 478 16.84 13.93 2.46
N THR A 479 16.36 13.37 3.57
CA THR A 479 17.19 12.56 4.48
C THR A 479 16.85 11.07 4.46
N GLY A 480 15.67 10.69 3.98
CA GLY A 480 15.17 9.31 4.05
C GLY A 480 14.93 8.81 5.48
N LYS A 481 14.65 9.72 6.42
CA LYS A 481 14.32 9.44 7.82
C LYS A 481 13.47 10.57 8.40
N GLY A 482 12.81 10.35 9.53
CA GLY A 482 12.04 11.40 10.21
C GLY A 482 10.54 11.15 10.12
N VAL A 483 9.86 11.22 11.26
CA VAL A 483 8.41 11.13 11.37
C VAL A 483 7.85 12.46 11.89
N PRO A 484 7.33 13.32 11.01
CA PRO A 484 6.59 14.51 11.41
C PRO A 484 5.32 14.16 12.19
N TYR A 485 4.78 15.14 12.91
CA TYR A 485 3.48 15.00 13.55
C TYR A 485 2.33 14.81 12.55
N SER A 486 2.46 15.40 11.35
CA SER A 486 1.37 15.63 10.42
C SER A 486 1.75 15.30 8.96
N ILE A 487 0.74 15.35 8.09
CA ILE A 487 0.90 15.27 6.63
C ILE A 487 1.24 16.67 6.13
N SER A 488 2.50 17.06 6.27
CA SER A 488 2.97 18.44 6.08
C SER A 488 3.45 18.75 4.66
N ILE A 489 3.68 17.71 3.85
CA ILE A 489 4.15 17.75 2.46
C ILE A 489 3.62 16.51 1.75
#